data_AF-A0A7X3YD02-F1
#
_entry.id   AF-A0A7X3YD02-F1
#
_cell.length_a   1.000
_cell.length_b   1.000
_cell.length_c   1.000
_cell.angle_alpha   90.00
_cell.angle_beta   90.00
_cell.angle_gamma   90.00
#
_symmetry.space_group_name_H-M   'P 1'
#
loop_
_entity.id
_entity.type
_entity.pdbx_description
1 polymer ?
#
loop_
_entity_poly.entity_id
_entity_poly.type
_entity_poly.pdbx_seq_one_letter_code
_entity_poly.pdbx_strand_id
1 'polypeptide(L)' 'FGGGPGAKAETFVERGGQKIPLRSKQQFPLSRGDRLIVRTGGGGGYGPAAERDAELADRDRLDGFDSNPG' A
#
# COMPACT_ATOMS: atom_id res chain seq x y z
N PHE A 1 8.51 0.44 -22.15
CA PHE A 1 8.01 1.48 -21.22
C PHE A 1 8.52 1.14 -19.82
N GLY A 2 9.52 1.86 -19.33
CA GLY A 2 10.36 1.49 -18.16
C GLY A 2 9.78 1.81 -16.77
N GLY A 3 8.47 1.63 -16.58
CA GLY A 3 7.81 1.86 -15.29
C GLY A 3 7.95 0.67 -14.32
N GLY A 4 7.88 0.95 -13.01
CA GLY A 4 7.94 -0.05 -11.94
C GLY A 4 6.59 -0.71 -11.62
N PRO A 5 6.58 -1.88 -10.95
CA PRO A 5 5.35 -2.54 -10.51
C PRO A 5 4.63 -1.75 -9.41
N GLY A 6 3.30 -1.87 -9.35
CA GLY A 6 2.50 -1.28 -8.28
C GLY A 6 2.65 -2.01 -6.94
N ALA A 7 2.26 -1.35 -5.85
CA ALA A 7 2.25 -1.94 -4.51
C ALA A 7 1.29 -3.13 -4.44
N LYS A 8 1.67 -4.18 -3.71
CA LYS A 8 0.83 -5.38 -3.53
C LYS A 8 -0.25 -5.13 -2.49
N ALA A 9 -1.44 -5.68 -2.73
CA ALA A 9 -2.49 -5.73 -1.72
C ALA A 9 -2.12 -6.71 -0.60
N GLU A 10 -2.50 -6.38 0.64
CA GLU A 10 -2.42 -7.30 1.78
C GLU A 10 -3.60 -7.10 2.73
N THR A 11 -4.01 -8.17 3.40
CA THR A 11 -5.06 -8.13 4.41
C THR A 11 -4.57 -8.85 5.66
N PHE A 12 -4.76 -8.26 6.84
CA PHE A 12 -4.36 -8.86 8.10
C PHE A 12 -5.22 -8.36 9.26
N VAL A 13 -5.21 -9.11 10.37
CA VAL A 13 -5.81 -8.69 11.63
C VAL A 13 -4.71 -8.34 12.63
N GLU A 14 -4.85 -7.21 13.31
CA GLU A 14 -4.07 -6.91 14.52
C GLU A 14 -4.86 -7.34 15.75
N ARG A 15 -4.30 -8.27 16.53
CA ARG A 15 -4.88 -8.78 17.77
C ARG A 15 -3.80 -8.81 18.86
N GLY A 16 -4.01 -8.05 19.94
CA GLY A 16 -3.06 -8.03 21.06
C GLY A 16 -1.62 -7.68 20.67
N GLY A 17 -1.44 -6.80 19.68
CA GLY A 17 -0.12 -6.44 19.13
C GLY A 17 0.47 -7.42 18.12
N GLN A 18 -0.24 -8.51 17.78
CA GLN A 18 0.20 -9.47 16.77
C GLN A 18 -0.48 -9.23 15.42
N LYS A 19 0.29 -9.36 14.34
CA LYS A 19 -0.21 -9.32 12.95
C LYS A 19 -0.52 -10.74 12.45
N ILE A 20 -1.80 -11.01 12.16
CA ILE A 20 -2.29 -12.28 11.62
C ILE A 20 -2.61 -12.10 10.14
N PRO A 21 -1.79 -12.62 9.20
CA PRO A 21 -2.05 -12.46 7.77
C PRO A 21 -3.27 -13.27 7.33
N LEU A 22 -4.11 -12.67 6.48
CA LEU A 22 -5.29 -13.32 5.90
C LEU A 22 -5.09 -13.63 4.42
N ARG A 23 -5.67 -14.75 3.96
CA ARG A 23 -5.71 -15.10 2.54
C ARG A 23 -6.80 -14.29 1.83
N SER A 24 -6.64 -14.08 0.52
CA SER A 24 -7.56 -13.27 -0.31
C SER A 24 -9.03 -13.71 -0.26
N LYS A 25 -9.32 -14.99 -0.01
CA LYS A 25 -10.69 -15.54 0.05
C LYS A 25 -10.79 -16.52 1.22
N GLN A 26 -11.08 -16.00 2.40
CA GLN A 26 -11.14 -16.76 3.64
C GLN A 26 -12.20 -16.18 4.57
N GLN A 27 -12.82 -17.03 5.37
CA GLN A 27 -13.57 -16.62 6.55
C GLN A 27 -12.64 -16.59 7.77
N PHE A 28 -12.68 -15.51 8.54
CA PHE A 28 -11.88 -15.36 9.75
C PHE A 28 -12.73 -14.75 10.88
N PRO A 29 -12.91 -15.43 12.02
CA PRO A 29 -13.69 -14.90 13.13
C PRO A 29 -12.92 -13.78 13.85
N LEU A 30 -13.54 -12.61 13.92
CA LEU A 30 -13.03 -11.46 14.69
C LEU A 30 -13.53 -11.52 16.13
N SER A 31 -12.71 -10.98 17.03
CA SER A 31 -13.02 -10.78 18.44
C SER A 31 -13.06 -9.29 18.76
N ARG A 32 -13.79 -8.91 19.81
CA ARG A 32 -13.83 -7.52 20.26
C ARG A 32 -12.41 -7.02 20.53
N GLY A 33 -12.07 -5.87 19.97
CA GLY A 33 -10.74 -5.26 20.09
C GLY A 33 -9.79 -5.58 18.93
N ASP A 34 -10.14 -6.52 18.05
CA ASP A 34 -9.39 -6.73 16.81
C ASP A 34 -9.48 -5.53 15.88
N ARG A 35 -8.42 -5.30 15.11
CA ARG A 35 -8.42 -4.37 13.97
C ARG A 35 -8.23 -5.18 12.70
N LEU A 36 -9.16 -5.08 11.75
CA LEU A 36 -8.99 -5.61 10.40
C LEU A 36 -8.35 -4.53 9.52
N ILE A 37 -7.18 -4.83 8.96
CA ILE A 37 -6.45 -3.95 8.05
C ILE A 37 -6.54 -4.55 6.65
N VAL A 38 -7.07 -3.77 5.72
CA VAL A 38 -7.10 -4.07 4.28
C VAL A 38 -6.28 -3.01 3.58
N ARG A 39 -5.13 -3.39 3.02
CA ARG A 39 -4.30 -2.52 2.17
C ARG A 39 -4.54 -2.91 0.73
N THR A 40 -5.13 -1.99 -0.02
CA THR A 40 -5.36 -2.18 -1.45
C THR A 40 -4.06 -2.01 -2.23
N GLY A 41 -3.93 -2.72 -3.35
CA GLY A 41 -2.78 -2.57 -4.23
C GLY A 41 -2.77 -1.21 -4.92
N GLY A 42 -1.57 -0.77 -5.31
CA GLY A 42 -1.36 0.44 -6.12
C GLY A 42 -1.25 0.11 -7.61
N GLY A 43 -1.42 1.12 -8.46
CA GLY A 43 -1.15 1.02 -9.90
C GLY A 43 0.35 0.91 -10.20
N GLY A 44 0.71 0.32 -11.34
CA GLY A 44 2.08 0.37 -11.85
C GLY A 44 2.42 1.72 -12.46
N GLY A 45 3.71 2.07 -12.47
CA GLY A 45 4.20 3.29 -13.11
C GLY A 45 4.36 3.15 -14.62
N TYR A 46 4.58 4.28 -15.29
CA TYR A 46 4.87 4.34 -16.72
C TYR A 46 6.07 5.26 -16.99
N GLY A 47 6.98 4.80 -17.86
CA GLY A 47 8.19 5.55 -18.22
C GLY A 47 9.28 5.56 -17.14
N PRO A 48 10.48 6.10 -17.45
CA PRO A 48 11.57 6.22 -16.49
C PRO A 48 11.27 7.24 -15.39
N ALA A 49 11.50 6.90 -14.13
CA ALA A 49 11.22 7.79 -13.00
C ALA A 49 12.04 9.09 -13.02
N ALA A 50 13.28 9.03 -13.52
CA ALA A 50 14.18 10.19 -13.62
C ALA A 50 13.73 11.25 -14.65
N GLU A 51 12.83 10.88 -15.56
CA GLU A 51 12.27 11.79 -16.56
C GLU A 51 10.97 12.46 -16.06
N ARG A 52 10.52 12.14 -14.84
CA ARG A 52 9.33 12.75 -14.24
C ARG A 52 9.61 14.20 -13.85
N ASP A 53 8.66 15.08 -14.15
CA ASP A 53 8.71 16.49 -13.78
C ASP A 53 8.81 16.67 -12.26
N ALA A 54 9.75 17.50 -11.82
CA ALA A 54 10.00 17.81 -10.43
C ALA A 54 8.80 18.47 -9.74
N GLU A 55 8.05 19.34 -10.44
CA GLU A 55 6.88 20.00 -9.87
C GLU A 55 5.76 19.00 -9.55
N LEU A 56 5.64 17.94 -10.36
CA LEU A 56 4.69 16.86 -10.12
C LEU A 56 5.13 15.99 -8.94
N ALA A 57 6.43 15.74 -8.78
CA ALA A 57 6.96 14.99 -7.65
C ALA A 57 6.76 15.74 -6.32
N ASP A 58 6.94 17.07 -6.31
CA ASP A 58 6.71 17.88 -5.12
C ASP A 58 5.22 17.95 -4.76
N ARG A 59 4.34 18.01 -5.78
CA ARG A 59 2.89 17.91 -5.56
C ARG A 59 2.51 16.56 -4.95
N ASP A 60 3.05 15.45 -5.49
CA ASP A 60 2.79 14.12 -4.95
C ASP A 60 3.16 14.04 -3.45
N ARG A 61 4.26 14.70 -3.05
CA ARG A 61 4.68 14.79 -1.64
C ARG A 61 3.72 15.60 -0.78
N LEU A 62 3.28 16.75 -1.28
CA LEU A 62 2.32 17.61 -0.57
C LEU A 62 0.96 16.92 -0.40
N ASP A 63 0.55 16.15 -1.40
CA ASP A 63 -0.71 15.42 -1.41
C ASP A 63 -0.61 14.06 -0.68
N GLY A 64 0.59 13.63 -0.26
CA GLY A 64 0.84 12.38 0.46
C GLY A 64 0.74 11.13 -0.41
N PHE A 65 0.99 11.25 -1.71
CA PHE A 65 1.01 10.13 -2.67
C PHE A 65 2.39 9.44 -2.78
N ASP A 66 3.44 10.00 -2.17
CA ASP A 66 4.74 9.36 -2.10
C ASP A 66 4.82 8.39 -0.91
N SER A 67 4.91 7.09 -1.21
CA SER A 67 4.99 6.04 -0.18
C SER A 67 6.43 5.73 0.26
N ASN A 68 7.38 6.66 0.11
CA ASN A 68 8.77 6.43 0.51
C ASN A 68 8.94 6.81 1.99
N PRO A 69 9.19 5.87 2.93
CA PRO A 69 9.88 6.26 4.14
C PRO A 69 11.28 6.70 3.70
N GLY A 70 11.65 7.95 3.98
CA GLY A 70 12.99 8.47 3.68
C GLY A 70 14.10 7.57 4.18
#